data_AF-R7Y4N4-F1
#
_entry.id   AF-R7Y4N4-F1
#
_cell.length_a   1.000
_cell.length_b   1.000
_cell.length_c   1.000
_cell.angle_alpha   90.00
_cell.angle_beta   90.00
_cell.angle_gamma   90.00
#
_symmetry.space_group_name_H-M   'P 1'
#
loop_
_entity.id
_entity.type
_entity.pdbx_description
1 polymer ?
#
loop_
_entity_poly.entity_id
_entity_poly.type
_entity_poly.pdbx_seq_one_letter_code
_entity_poly.pdbx_strand_id
1 'polypeptide(L)' 'MIGVTTRAEAIDPIVRERLACPQDHGPLINAGDELYNPRLHVAYRIDSDGIPVMLIDEARAVDDAEHERIVASQ' A
#
# COMPACT_ATOMS: atom_id res chain seq x y z
N MET A 1 22.55 -0.96 12.54
CA MET A 1 21.64 -0.46 11.49
C MET A 1 20.25 -0.93 11.83
N ILE A 2 19.44 -0.11 12.50
CA ILE A 2 18.01 -0.40 12.61
C ILE A 2 17.40 0.21 11.35
N GLY A 3 17.25 -0.60 10.30
CA GLY A 3 16.43 -0.18 9.16
C GLY A 3 15.01 -0.02 9.67
N VAL A 4 14.41 1.17 9.50
CA VAL A 4 13.01 1.38 9.83
C VAL A 4 12.21 0.59 8.81
N THR A 5 11.78 -0.62 9.18
CA THR A 5 10.89 -1.44 8.36
C THR A 5 9.54 -0.75 8.30
N THR A 6 9.11 -0.43 7.09
CA THR A 6 7.77 0.11 6.84
C THR A 6 6.70 -0.90 7.23
N ARG A 7 5.47 -0.48 7.57
CA ARG A 7 4.41 -1.45 7.92
C ARG A 7 4.11 -2.40 6.75
N ALA A 8 4.17 -1.92 5.50
CA ALA A 8 4.00 -2.77 4.33
C ALA A 8 5.15 -3.78 4.12
N GLU A 9 6.40 -3.43 4.47
CA GLU A 9 7.51 -4.39 4.49
C GLU A 9 7.35 -5.47 5.56
N ALA A 10 6.73 -5.13 6.70
CA ALA A 10 6.52 -6.04 7.82
C ALA A 10 5.48 -7.15 7.52
N ILE A 11 4.65 -6.97 6.49
CA ILE A 11 3.75 -8.02 6.00
C ILE A 11 4.59 -9.21 5.49
N ASP A 12 4.20 -10.42 5.88
CA ASP A 12 4.83 -11.66 5.41
C ASP A 12 4.99 -11.63 3.86
N PRO A 13 6.17 -11.94 3.32
CA PRO A 13 6.44 -11.81 1.89
C PRO A 13 5.48 -12.59 0.99
N ILE A 14 5.04 -13.78 1.43
CA ILE A 14 4.12 -14.62 0.67
C ILE A 14 2.73 -13.97 0.68
N VAL A 15 2.28 -13.48 1.83
CA VAL A 15 1.00 -12.76 1.94
C VAL A 15 1.02 -11.51 1.07
N ARG A 16 2.09 -10.71 1.16
CA ARG A 16 2.24 -9.47 0.37
C ARG A 16 2.21 -9.72 -1.13
N GLU A 17 2.85 -10.78 -1.63
CA GLU A 17 2.81 -11.14 -3.05
C GLU A 17 1.40 -11.55 -3.52
N ARG A 18 0.55 -12.05 -2.62
CA ARG A 18 -0.83 -12.46 -2.92
C ARG A 18 -1.86 -11.38 -2.68
N LEU A 19 -1.52 -10.33 -1.95
CA LEU A 19 -2.41 -9.20 -1.74
C LEU A 19 -2.63 -8.46 -3.06
N ALA A 20 -3.88 -8.43 -3.48
CA ALA A 20 -4.35 -7.70 -4.64
C ALA A 20 -5.33 -6.62 -4.21
N CYS A 21 -5.43 -5.57 -5.02
CA CYS A 21 -6.43 -4.53 -4.82
C CYS A 21 -7.85 -5.13 -4.80
N PRO A 22 -8.71 -4.77 -3.83
CA PRO A 22 -10.08 -5.30 -3.72
C PRO A 22 -11.00 -4.86 -4.87
N GLN A 23 -10.61 -3.85 -5.65
CA GLN A 23 -11.43 -3.29 -6.72
C GLN A 23 -11.05 -3.79 -8.11
N ASP A 24 -9.75 -3.82 -8.44
CA ASP A 24 -9.25 -4.19 -9.77
C ASP A 24 -8.44 -5.49 -9.80
N HIS A 25 -8.24 -6.12 -8.64
CA HIS A 25 -7.46 -7.36 -8.46
C HIS A 25 -6.00 -7.29 -8.97
N GLY A 26 -5.47 -6.10 -9.24
CA GLY A 26 -4.08 -5.92 -9.63
C GLY A 26 -3.13 -5.80 -8.43
N PRO A 27 -1.82 -5.82 -8.68
CA PRO A 27 -0.81 -5.73 -7.63
C PRO A 27 -0.84 -4.37 -6.93
N LEU A 28 -0.40 -4.37 -5.67
CA LEU A 28 -0.20 -3.19 -4.83
C LEU A 28 1.29 -3.00 -4.57
N ILE A 29 1.70 -1.75 -4.40
CA ILE A 29 3.10 -1.38 -4.12
C ILE A 29 3.24 -0.86 -2.70
N ASN A 30 4.44 -1.02 -2.13
CA ASN A 30 4.75 -0.54 -0.79
C ASN A 30 4.85 0.99 -0.80
N ALA A 31 4.00 1.68 -0.04
CA ALA A 31 4.03 3.13 0.18
C ALA A 31 4.26 3.49 1.66
N GLY A 32 5.11 2.71 2.35
CA GLY A 32 5.43 2.89 3.76
C GLY A 32 4.39 2.25 4.68
N ASP A 33 3.54 3.10 5.26
CA ASP A 33 2.47 2.67 6.17
C ASP A 33 1.17 2.30 5.43
N GLU A 34 1.22 2.25 4.11
CA GLU A 34 0.09 2.00 3.23
C GLU A 34 0.48 1.06 2.07
N LEU A 35 -0.52 0.42 1.48
CA LEU A 35 -0.43 -0.29 0.20
C LEU A 35 -1.08 0.56 -0.88
N TYR A 36 -0.35 0.84 -1.96
CA TYR A 36 -0.80 1.78 -2.99
C TYR A 36 -1.16 1.07 -4.31
N ASN A 37 -2.28 1.50 -4.92
CA ASN A 37 -2.66 1.14 -6.29
C ASN A 37 -2.38 2.32 -7.25
N PRO A 38 -1.32 2.26 -8.07
CA PRO A 38 -0.98 3.32 -9.01
C PRO A 38 -1.95 3.43 -10.20
N ARG A 39 -2.82 2.43 -10.44
CA ARG A 39 -3.78 2.45 -11.56
C ARG A 39 -5.04 3.24 -11.22
N LEU A 40 -5.45 3.17 -9.95
CA LEU A 40 -6.66 3.83 -9.43
C LEU A 40 -6.36 5.03 -8.56
N HIS A 41 -5.08 5.28 -8.25
CA HIS A 41 -4.61 6.35 -7.38
C HIS A 41 -5.27 6.28 -5.99
N VAL A 42 -5.28 5.09 -5.40
CA VAL A 42 -5.82 4.85 -4.05
C VAL A 42 -4.81 4.15 -3.16
N ALA A 43 -4.75 4.57 -1.90
CA ALA A 43 -3.92 4.00 -0.86
C ALA A 43 -4.78 3.32 0.22
N TYR A 44 -4.36 2.14 0.64
CA TYR A 44 -4.98 1.36 1.71
C TYR A 44 -4.07 1.39 2.93
N ARG A 45 -4.54 1.96 4.04
CA ARG A 45 -3.76 2.06 5.28
C ARG A 45 -3.50 0.69 5.90
N ILE A 46 -2.39 0.59 6.63
CA ILE A 46 -2.09 -0.53 7.52
C ILE A 46 -2.26 -0.03 8.96
N ASP A 47 -3.09 -0.71 9.74
CA ASP A 47 -3.37 -0.31 11.12
C ASP A 47 -2.20 -0.60 12.09
N SER A 48 -2.42 -0.31 13.37
CA SER A 48 -1.41 -0.52 14.43
C SER A 48 -1.04 -1.98 14.65
N ASP A 49 -1.92 -2.92 14.28
CA ASP A 49 -1.71 -4.36 14.42
C ASP A 49 -1.04 -4.96 13.17
N GLY A 50 -0.75 -4.13 12.16
CA GLY A 50 -0.13 -4.57 10.91
C GLY A 50 -1.12 -5.15 9.90
N ILE A 51 -2.42 -4.90 10.07
CA ILE A 51 -3.48 -5.43 9.21
C ILE A 51 -3.80 -4.41 8.11
N PRO A 52 -3.68 -4.78 6.82
CA PRO A 52 -4.12 -3.91 5.73
C PRO A 52 -5.64 -3.75 5.72
N VAL A 53 -6.12 -2.51 5.74
CA VAL A 53 -7.54 -2.20 5.64
C VAL A 53 -7.93 -2.19 4.16
N MET A 54 -8.30 -3.36 3.64
CA MET A 54 -8.65 -3.59 2.23
C MET A 54 -10.12 -3.29 1.92
N LEU A 55 -10.63 -2.15 2.41
CA LEU A 55 -12.01 -1.70 2.19
C LEU A 55 -12.02 -0.55 1.18
N ILE A 56 -12.79 -0.70 0.09
CA ILE A 56 -12.86 0.29 -0.99
C ILE A 56 -13.33 1.66 -0.46
N ASP A 57 -14.34 1.67 0.41
CA ASP A 57 -14.91 2.92 0.95
C ASP A 57 -13.98 3.64 1.95
N GLU A 58 -12.95 2.95 2.44
CA GLU A 58 -11.95 3.53 3.34
C GLU A 58 -10.62 3.83 2.64
N ALA A 59 -10.53 3.56 1.34
CA ALA A 59 -9.35 3.84 0.55
C ALA A 59 -9.16 5.36 0.44
N ARG A 60 -7.92 5.81 0.66
CA ARG A 60 -7.55 7.22 0.56
C ARG A 60 -7.20 7.54 -0.89
N ALA A 61 -7.84 8.57 -1.45
CA ALA A 61 -7.45 9.10 -2.75
C ALA A 61 -6.05 9.74 -2.67
N VAL A 62 -5.23 9.49 -3.68
CA VAL A 62 -3.87 10.01 -3.82
C VAL A 62 -3.87 10.98 -5.00
N ASP A 63 -3.42 12.22 -4.77
CA ASP A 63 -3.31 13.22 -5.83
C ASP A 63 -2.10 12.97 -6.74
N ASP A 64 -2.02 13.69 -7.87
CA ASP A 64 -0.96 13.48 -8.86
C ASP A 64 0.44 13.76 -8.29
N ALA A 65 0.57 14.78 -7.44
CA ALA A 65 1.86 15.15 -6.85
C ALA A 65 2.35 14.08 -5.86
N GLU A 66 1.44 13.47 -5.11
CA GLU A 66 1.73 12.35 -4.21
C GLU A 66 2.00 11.06 -5.00
N HIS A 67 1.23 10.79 -6.05
CA HIS A 67 1.47 9.67 -6.97
C HIS A 67 2.90 9.69 -7.51
N GLU A 68 3.34 10.85 -8.03
CA GLU A 68 4.70 11.02 -8.54
C GLU A 68 5.76 10.72 -7.48
N ARG A 69 5.55 11.17 -6.24
CA ARG A 69 6.46 10.89 -5.12
C ARG A 69 6.53 9.41 -4.77
N ILE A 70 5.38 8.73 -4.68
CA ILE A 70 5.30 7.31 -4.34
C ILE A 70 5.98 6.49 -5.44
N VAL A 71 5.62 6.70 -6.70
CA VAL A 71 6.17 5.95 -7.84
C VAL A 71 7.68 6.16 -7.99
N ALA A 72 8.19 7.36 -7.72
CA ALA A 72 9.63 7.63 -7.74
C ALA A 72 10.41 6.92 -6.61
N SER A 73 9.73 6.44 -5.57
CA SER A 73 10.34 5.75 -4.43
C SER A 73 10.27 4.22 -4.50
N GLN A 74 9.69 3.65 -5.56
CA GLN A 74 9.51 2.21 -5.73
C GLN A 74 10.75 1.48 -6.24
#